data_AF-A0A956GZ33-F1
#
_entry.id   AF-A0A956GZ33-F1
#
_cell.length_a   1.000
_cell.length_b   1.000
_cell.length_c   1.000
_cell.angle_alpha   90.00
_cell.angle_beta   90.00
_cell.angle_gamma   90.00
#
_symmetry.space_group_name_H-M   'P 1'
#
loop_
_entity.id
_entity.type
_entity.pdbx_description
1 polymer ?
#
loop_
_entity_poly.entity_id
_entity_poly.type
_entity_poly.pdbx_seq_one_letter_code
_entity_poly.pdbx_strand_id
1 'polypeptide(L)' 'MSRHATEVYEAAQKLSLRERAELVSRLLADIDGDPDHDAEALWAAELERRAQRVHAGEGVFEDWDIVRKRLRPGS' A
#
# COMPACT_ATOMS: atom_id res chain seq x y z
N MET A 1 18.94 -10.73 0.18
CA MET A 1 18.60 -10.49 1.60
C MET A 1 19.81 -10.88 2.45
N SER A 2 20.06 -10.20 3.57
CA SER A 2 21.07 -10.67 4.53
C SER A 2 20.65 -12.03 5.08
N ARG A 3 21.60 -12.81 5.59
CA ARG A 3 21.30 -14.09 6.27
C ARG A 3 20.21 -13.92 7.33
N HIS A 4 20.33 -12.86 8.14
CA HIS A 4 19.38 -12.55 9.19
C HIS A 4 17.97 -12.24 8.64
N ALA A 5 17.88 -11.47 7.55
CA ALA A 5 16.59 -11.18 6.93
C ALA A 5 15.93 -12.45 6.34
N THR A 6 16.72 -13.39 5.81
CA THR A 6 16.21 -14.69 5.36
C THR A 6 15.66 -15.52 6.51
N GLU A 7 16.38 -15.59 7.63
CA GLU A 7 15.94 -16.32 8.84
C GLU A 7 14.62 -15.76 9.41
N VAL A 8 14.48 -14.44 9.45
CA VAL A 8 13.23 -13.76 9.86
C VAL A 8 12.08 -14.10 8.90
N TYR A 9 12.32 -14.08 7.60
CA TYR A 9 11.31 -14.43 6.60
C TYR A 9 10.84 -15.89 6.75
N GLU A 10 11.78 -16.83 6.87
CA GLU A 10 11.46 -18.25 7.06
C GLU A 10 10.70 -18.51 8.37
N ALA A 11 11.02 -17.79 9.44
CA ALA A 11 10.29 -17.86 10.69
C ALA A 11 8.86 -17.30 10.54
N ALA A 12 8.70 -16.15 9.89
CA ALA A 12 7.39 -15.53 9.65
C ALA A 12 6.46 -16.42 8.82
N GLN A 13 7.00 -17.19 7.86
CA GLN A 13 6.21 -18.13 7.05
C GLN A 13 5.57 -19.24 7.88
N LYS A 14 6.13 -19.59 9.05
CA LYS A 14 5.60 -20.65 9.94
C LYS A 14 4.47 -20.16 10.86
N LEU A 15 4.26 -18.85 10.95
CA LEU A 15 3.22 -18.26 11.79
C LEU A 15 1.81 -18.51 11.22
N SER A 16 0.78 -18.39 12.05
CA SER A 16 -0.59 -18.27 11.56
C SER A 16 -0.79 -16.96 10.79
N LEU A 17 -1.88 -16.86 10.01
CA LEU A 17 -2.22 -15.62 9.31
C LEU A 17 -2.35 -14.43 10.27
N ARG A 18 -2.95 -14.66 11.45
CA ARG A 18 -3.13 -13.63 12.47
C ARG A 18 -1.78 -13.15 13.01
N GLU A 19 -0.92 -14.07 13.41
CA GLU A 19 0.41 -13.72 13.93
C GLU A 19 1.28 -13.03 12.88
N ARG A 20 1.21 -13.45 11.61
CA ARG A 20 1.87 -12.73 10.51
C ARG A 20 1.33 -11.31 10.36
N ALA A 21 0.01 -11.11 10.41
CA ALA A 21 -0.59 -9.79 10.31
C ALA A 21 -0.16 -8.87 11.47
N GLU A 22 -0.12 -9.40 12.69
CA GLU A 22 0.37 -8.69 13.87
C GLU A 22 1.87 -8.33 13.74
N LEU A 23 2.70 -9.25 13.24
CA LEU A 23 4.13 -8.97 12.98
C LEU A 23 4.32 -7.89 11.92
N VAL A 24 3.61 -7.98 10.79
CA VAL A 24 3.67 -6.99 9.71
C VAL A 24 3.22 -5.63 10.22
N SER A 25 2.14 -5.55 10.99
CA SER A 25 1.67 -4.28 11.57
C SER A 25 2.72 -3.62 12.46
N ARG A 26 3.44 -4.39 13.28
CA ARG A 26 4.51 -3.84 14.13
C ARG A 26 5.72 -3.38 13.32
N LEU A 27 6.11 -4.13 12.30
CA LEU A 27 7.21 -3.75 11.42
C LEU A 27 6.88 -2.49 10.63
N LEU A 28 5.65 -2.36 10.12
CA LEU A 28 5.20 -1.17 9.42
C LEU A 28 5.19 0.06 10.35
N ALA A 29 4.66 -0.08 11.56
CA ALA A 29 4.65 1.02 12.53
C ALA A 29 6.06 1.52 12.91
N ASP A 30 7.07 0.65 12.87
CA ASP A 30 8.48 1.04 13.10
C ASP A 30 9.09 1.75 11.87
N ILE A 31 8.70 1.32 10.66
CA ILE A 31 9.17 1.90 9.39
C ILE A 31 8.51 3.25 9.09
N ASP A 32 7.22 3.40 9.41
CA ASP A 32 6.43 4.59 9.07
C ASP A 32 6.90 5.85 9.83
N GLY A 33 7.76 5.71 10.84
CA GLY A 33 8.41 6.83 11.50
C GLY A 33 7.42 7.78 12.19
N ASP A 34 7.83 9.03 12.39
CA ASP A 34 6.92 10.07 12.88
C ASP A 34 5.94 10.43 11.75
N PRO A 35 4.63 10.57 12.02
CA PRO A 35 3.66 10.85 10.98
C PRO A 35 4.04 12.13 10.23
N ASP A 36 4.03 12.09 8.90
CA ASP A 36 4.07 13.32 8.12
C ASP A 36 2.76 14.07 8.38
N HIS A 37 2.82 15.07 9.27
CA HIS A 37 1.68 15.86 9.71
C HIS A 37 0.98 16.59 8.56
N ASP A 38 1.68 16.83 7.45
CA ASP A 38 1.13 17.48 6.28
C ASP A 38 0.51 16.48 5.30
N ALA A 39 0.78 15.17 5.44
CA ALA A 39 0.33 14.15 4.49
C ALA A 39 -1.18 14.14 4.28
N GLU A 40 -1.98 14.23 5.34
CA GLU A 40 -3.44 14.27 5.25
C GLU A 40 -3.93 15.52 4.49
N ALA A 41 -3.36 16.68 4.79
CA ALA A 41 -3.72 17.93 4.13
C ALA A 41 -3.32 17.93 2.64
N LEU A 42 -2.11 17.45 2.34
CA LEU A 42 -1.61 17.31 0.97
C LEU A 42 -2.42 16.27 0.18
N TRP A 43 -2.87 15.20 0.84
CA TRP A 43 -3.69 14.19 0.19
C TRP A 43 -5.10 14.68 -0.09
N ALA A 44 -5.71 15.43 0.82
CA ALA A 44 -6.98 16.12 0.58
C ALA A 44 -6.89 17.10 -0.60
N ALA A 45 -5.81 17.90 -0.67
CA ALA A 45 -5.57 18.82 -1.78
C ALA A 45 -5.39 18.10 -3.12
N GLU A 46 -4.68 16.96 -3.14
CA GLU A 46 -4.52 16.16 -4.35
C GLU A 46 -5.83 15.49 -4.79
N LEU A 47 -6.66 15.02 -3.85
CA LEU A 47 -7.99 14.48 -4.17
C LEU A 47 -8.90 15.54 -4.80
N GLU A 48 -8.93 16.75 -4.24
CA GLU A 48 -9.68 17.88 -4.79
C GLU A 48 -9.19 18.22 -6.20
N ARG A 49 -7.87 18.32 -6.41
CA ARG A 49 -7.29 18.56 -7.74
C ARG A 49 -7.68 17.47 -8.74
N ARG A 50 -7.67 16.19 -8.34
CA ARG A 50 -8.08 15.08 -9.21
C ARG A 50 -9.57 15.12 -9.53
N ALA A 51 -10.42 15.44 -8.56
CA ALA A 51 -11.86 15.60 -8.77
C ALA A 51 -12.15 16.71 -9.78
N GLN A 52 -11.48 17.86 -9.65
CA GLN A 52 -11.62 18.97 -10.61
C GLN A 52 -11.22 18.57 -12.03
N ARG A 53 -10.10 17.84 -12.19
CA ARG A 53 -9.69 17.33 -13.51
C ARG A 53 -10.69 16.34 -14.12
N VAL A 54 -11.32 15.50 -13.29
CA VAL A 54 -12.42 14.62 -13.73
C VAL A 54 -13.59 15.46 -14.24
N HIS A 55 -14.02 16.47 -13.46
CA HIS A 55 -15.11 17.36 -13.83
C HIS A 55 -14.82 18.20 -15.09
N ALA A 56 -13.57 18.61 -15.30
CA ALA A 56 -13.13 19.32 -16.49
C ALA A 56 -12.98 18.44 -17.73
N GLY A 57 -13.14 17.11 -17.61
CA GLY A 57 -12.95 16.16 -18.72
C GLY A 57 -11.47 15.91 -19.06
N GLU A 58 -10.55 16.31 -18.20
CA GLU A 58 -9.09 16.17 -18.37
C GLU A 58 -8.54 14.87 -17.75
N GLY A 59 -9.41 14.05 -17.18
CA GLY A 59 -9.07 12.76 -16.59
C GLY A 59 -8.82 11.70 -17.65
N VAL A 60 -7.72 10.97 -17.51
CA VAL A 60 -7.50 9.72 -18.25
C VAL A 60 -7.95 8.58 -17.35
N PHE A 61 -8.93 7.80 -17.81
CA PHE A 61 -9.49 6.69 -17.06
C PHE A 61 -9.14 5.37 -17.73
N GLU A 62 -8.86 4.35 -16.92
CA GLU A 62 -8.77 2.98 -17.36
C GLU A 62 -9.90 2.20 -16.69
N ASP A 63 -10.50 1.27 -17.44
CA ASP A 63 -11.57 0.43 -16.91
C ASP A 63 -11.06 -0.42 -15.73
N TRP A 64 -11.83 -0.44 -14.63
CA TRP A 64 -11.43 -1.14 -13.41
C TRP A 64 -11.27 -2.64 -13.61
N ASP A 65 -12.06 -3.28 -14.48
CA ASP A 65 -11.90 -4.70 -14.77
C ASP A 65 -10.60 -4.98 -15.51
N ILE A 66 -10.13 -4.07 -16.36
CA ILE A 66 -8.82 -4.18 -17.02
C ILE A 66 -7.71 -4.08 -15.98
N VAL A 67 -7.74 -3.04 -15.15
CA VAL A 67 -6.74 -2.84 -14.07
C VAL A 67 -6.71 -4.04 -13.12
N ARG A 68 -7.88 -4.50 -12.67
CA ARG A 68 -8.02 -5.63 -11.75
C ARG A 68 -7.47 -6.93 -12.32
N LYS A 69 -7.69 -7.21 -13.61
CA LYS A 69 -7.12 -8.39 -14.28
C LYS A 69 -5.60 -8.35 -14.33
N ARG A 70 -5.00 -7.17 -14.57
CA ARG A 70 -3.54 -6.97 -14.57
C ARG A 70 -2.90 -7.15 -13.20
N LEU A 71 -3.60 -6.75 -12.13
CA LEU A 71 -3.09 -6.81 -10.75
C LEU A 71 -3.24 -8.18 -10.08
N ARG A 72 -3.99 -9.12 -10.67
CA ARG A 72 -4.02 -10.49 -10.17
C ARG A 72 -2.73 -11.20 -10.59
N PRO A 73 -1.86 -11.61 -9.64
CA PRO A 73 -0.79 -12.53 -9.96
C PRO A 73 -1.41 -13.83 -10.48
N GLY A 74 -0.75 -14.50 -11.44
CA GLY A 74 -1.22 -15.73 -12.06
C GLY A 74 -1.83 -16.71 -11.05
N SER A 75 -3.00 -17.25 -11.42
CA SER A 75 -3.72 -18.30 -10.68
C SER A 75 -2.88 -19.55 -10.48
#